data_AF-A0AAU7DSP4-F1
#
_entry.id   AF-A0AAU7DSP4-F1
#
_cell.length_a   1.000
_cell.length_b   1.000
_cell.length_c   1.000
_cell.angle_alpha   90.00
_cell.angle_beta   90.00
_cell.angle_gamma   90.00
#
_symmetry.space_group_name_H-M   'P 1'
#
loop_
_entity.id
_entity.type
_entity.pdbx_description
1 polymer ?
#
loop_
_entity_poly.entity_id
_entity_poly.type
_entity_poly.pdbx_seq_one_letter_code
_entity_poly.pdbx_strand_id
1 'polypeptide(L)'
;MAEAKSTYVKTMLEDGEITAAEMQDAQGQLISCLTQAGVEASYEDSGYGFGILSFLGEPDQDWWPIEEVCRDQWMGNADFLYQDQVINPQNGDLDSLTAECFVRKGLVAPGFTGKDYQELHAPYVEEVTLEAGETYEAPQPPEILLPGGVSLDDPAAAQCMMTPTR
;
A
#
# COMPACT_ATOMS: atom_id res chain seq x y z
N MET A 1 -2.34 -14.70 10.59
CA MET A 1 -3.13 -15.19 9.45
C MET A 1 -4.52 -14.59 9.61
N ALA A 2 -4.92 -13.66 8.74
CA ALA A 2 -6.27 -13.12 8.77
C ALA A 2 -7.25 -14.23 8.35
N GLU A 3 -8.22 -14.58 9.19
CA GLU A 3 -9.28 -15.50 8.78
C GLU A 3 -10.21 -14.79 7.79
N ALA A 4 -10.17 -15.21 6.52
CA ALA A 4 -11.14 -14.75 5.54
C ALA A 4 -12.55 -15.17 5.97
N LYS A 5 -13.50 -14.24 6.11
CA LYS A 5 -14.89 -14.53 6.48
C LYS A 5 -15.70 -15.13 5.32
N SER A 6 -15.33 -14.79 4.09
CA SER A 6 -16.00 -15.21 2.86
C SER A 6 -15.48 -16.54 2.32
N THR A 7 -16.39 -17.41 1.83
CA THR A 7 -16.00 -18.65 1.13
C THR A 7 -15.30 -18.35 -0.19
N TYR A 8 -15.70 -17.27 -0.87
CA TYR A 8 -15.06 -16.82 -2.11
C TYR A 8 -13.59 -16.47 -1.87
N VAL A 9 -13.32 -15.62 -0.86
CA VAL A 9 -11.95 -15.22 -0.50
C VAL A 9 -11.15 -16.42 0.00
N LYS A 10 -11.76 -17.37 0.73
CA LYS A 10 -11.05 -18.60 1.12
C LYS A 10 -10.58 -19.39 -0.10
N THR A 11 -11.45 -19.62 -1.08
CA THR A 11 -11.10 -20.36 -2.29
C THR A 11 -10.00 -19.68 -3.10
N MET A 12 -10.04 -18.36 -3.21
CA MET A 12 -8.95 -17.59 -3.86
C MET A 12 -7.59 -17.74 -3.16
N LEU A 13 -7.58 -17.99 -1.85
CA LEU A 13 -6.35 -18.09 -1.06
C LEU A 13 -5.90 -19.55 -0.84
N GLU A 14 -6.64 -20.53 -1.34
CA GLU A 14 -6.44 -21.96 -1.03
C GLU A 14 -5.13 -22.53 -1.59
N ASP A 15 -4.70 -22.09 -2.76
CA ASP A 15 -3.47 -22.57 -3.43
C ASP A 15 -2.24 -21.71 -3.12
N GLY A 16 -2.43 -20.57 -2.45
CA GLY A 16 -1.38 -19.64 -2.06
C GLY A 16 -0.88 -18.71 -3.17
N GLU A 17 -1.51 -18.71 -4.35
CA GLU A 17 -1.17 -17.83 -5.47
C GLU A 17 -2.43 -17.11 -5.96
N ILE A 18 -2.45 -15.77 -5.89
CA ILE A 18 -3.59 -15.00 -6.39
C ILE A 18 -3.29 -14.64 -7.83
N THR A 19 -4.07 -15.17 -8.75
CA THR A 19 -3.89 -14.87 -10.16
C THR A 19 -4.47 -13.51 -10.54
N ALA A 20 -3.97 -12.92 -11.63
CA ALA A 20 -4.54 -11.68 -12.17
C ALA A 20 -6.03 -11.84 -12.54
N ALA A 21 -6.46 -13.04 -12.95
CA ALA A 21 -7.85 -13.34 -13.29
C ALA A 21 -8.74 -13.35 -12.04
N GLU A 22 -8.30 -13.96 -10.94
CA GLU A 22 -9.02 -13.96 -9.67
C GLU A 22 -9.13 -12.56 -9.08
N MET A 23 -8.04 -11.79 -9.17
CA MET A 23 -8.05 -10.39 -8.74
C MET A 23 -9.04 -9.56 -9.57
N GLN A 24 -9.05 -9.71 -10.89
CA GLN A 24 -10.01 -9.03 -11.76
C GLN A 24 -11.46 -9.43 -11.46
N ASP A 25 -11.73 -10.70 -11.18
CA ASP A 25 -13.08 -11.15 -10.78
C ASP A 25 -13.48 -10.52 -9.44
N ALA A 26 -12.62 -10.57 -8.42
CA ALA A 26 -12.89 -9.95 -7.11
C ALA A 26 -13.15 -8.44 -7.22
N GLN A 27 -12.37 -7.73 -8.03
CA GLN A 27 -12.58 -6.31 -8.32
C GLN A 27 -13.96 -6.09 -8.94
N GLY A 28 -14.34 -6.90 -9.94
CA GLY A 28 -15.66 -6.84 -10.57
C GLY A 28 -16.81 -7.09 -9.58
N GLN A 29 -16.67 -8.08 -8.69
CA GLN A 29 -17.66 -8.39 -7.66
C GLN A 29 -17.80 -7.26 -6.63
N LEU A 30 -16.67 -6.68 -6.20
CA LEU A 30 -16.65 -5.53 -5.30
C LEU A 30 -17.38 -4.33 -5.91
N ILE A 31 -17.03 -3.96 -7.15
CA ILE A 31 -17.70 -2.85 -7.86
C ILE A 31 -19.20 -3.14 -8.02
N SER A 32 -19.59 -4.37 -8.33
CA SER A 32 -20.99 -4.76 -8.42
C SER A 32 -21.74 -4.59 -7.10
N CYS A 33 -21.13 -5.02 -5.99
CA CYS A 33 -21.71 -4.87 -4.64
C CYS A 33 -21.89 -3.40 -4.25
N LEU A 34 -20.86 -2.59 -4.47
CA LEU A 34 -20.89 -1.13 -4.24
C LEU A 34 -22.00 -0.47 -5.07
N THR A 35 -22.07 -0.78 -6.37
CA THR A 35 -23.08 -0.23 -7.28
C THR A 35 -24.50 -0.61 -6.84
N GLN A 36 -24.72 -1.85 -6.42
CA GLN A 36 -26.03 -2.30 -5.91
C GLN A 36 -26.43 -1.57 -4.62
N ALA A 37 -25.46 -1.14 -3.81
CA ALA A 37 -25.67 -0.34 -2.62
C ALA A 37 -25.76 1.18 -2.91
N GLY A 38 -25.70 1.59 -4.17
CA GLY A 38 -25.77 3.00 -4.58
C GLY A 38 -24.45 3.75 -4.48
N VAL A 39 -23.33 3.04 -4.39
CA VAL A 39 -21.97 3.60 -4.38
C VAL A 39 -21.34 3.42 -5.76
N GLU A 40 -21.01 4.52 -6.44
CA GLU A 40 -20.26 4.46 -7.69
C GLU A 40 -18.75 4.41 -7.39
N ALA A 41 -18.08 3.39 -7.90
CA ALA A 41 -16.64 3.20 -7.76
C ALA A 41 -16.06 2.55 -9.01
N SER A 42 -14.76 2.68 -9.18
CA SER A 42 -14.01 2.05 -10.27
C SER A 42 -12.59 1.72 -9.84
N TYR A 43 -11.97 0.76 -10.52
CA TYR A 43 -10.55 0.49 -10.37
C TYR A 43 -9.74 1.24 -11.43
N GLU A 44 -8.72 1.94 -10.97
CA GLU A 44 -7.72 2.62 -11.80
C GLU A 44 -6.40 1.84 -11.78
N ASP A 45 -5.66 1.82 -12.90
CA ASP A 45 -4.32 1.23 -12.92
C ASP A 45 -3.37 2.12 -12.10
N SER A 46 -2.70 1.53 -11.11
CA SER A 46 -1.70 2.24 -10.31
C SER A 46 -0.43 2.58 -11.10
N GLY A 47 -0.24 1.99 -12.28
CA GLY A 47 1.02 2.01 -13.03
C GLY A 47 2.05 1.01 -12.53
N TYR A 48 1.75 0.29 -11.44
CA TYR A 48 2.64 -0.68 -10.80
C TYR A 48 2.16 -2.13 -10.99
N GLY A 49 1.08 -2.35 -11.75
CA GLY A 49 0.55 -3.69 -12.07
C GLY A 49 -0.54 -4.19 -11.12
N PHE A 50 -1.14 -3.30 -10.33
CA PHE A 50 -2.31 -3.56 -9.49
C PHE A 50 -3.29 -2.39 -9.59
N GLY A 51 -4.56 -2.63 -9.25
CA GLY A 51 -5.61 -1.61 -9.32
C GLY A 51 -5.78 -0.85 -8.00
N ILE A 52 -6.11 0.44 -8.08
CA ILE A 52 -6.52 1.28 -6.94
C ILE A 52 -8.02 1.51 -7.02
N LEU A 53 -8.74 1.32 -5.91
CA LEU A 53 -10.16 1.60 -5.84
C LEU A 53 -10.40 3.10 -5.67
N SER A 54 -11.15 3.69 -6.60
CA SER A 54 -11.57 5.09 -6.59
C SER A 54 -13.08 5.20 -6.45
N PHE A 55 -13.56 6.06 -5.56
CA PHE A 55 -14.99 6.36 -5.39
C PHE A 55 -15.38 7.61 -6.21
N LEU A 56 -16.53 7.58 -6.87
CA LEU A 56 -16.99 8.63 -7.80
C LEU A 56 -18.08 9.55 -7.20
N GLY A 57 -18.20 9.58 -5.87
CA GLY A 57 -19.22 10.34 -5.13
C GLY A 57 -18.74 11.65 -4.53
N GLU A 58 -19.64 12.35 -3.83
CA GLU A 58 -19.27 13.54 -3.05
C GLU A 58 -18.33 13.17 -1.87
N PRO A 59 -17.33 14.00 -1.57
CA PRO A 59 -16.32 13.72 -0.53
C PRO A 59 -16.89 13.60 0.89
N ASP A 60 -18.11 14.11 1.11
CA ASP A 60 -18.75 14.14 2.43
C ASP A 60 -19.60 12.89 2.73
N GLN A 61 -19.71 11.96 1.78
CA GLN A 61 -20.51 10.76 1.95
C GLN A 61 -19.70 9.62 2.58
N ASP A 62 -20.20 9.10 3.70
CA ASP A 62 -19.55 8.00 4.41
C ASP A 62 -19.89 6.66 3.76
N TRP A 63 -19.04 6.26 2.80
CA TRP A 63 -19.14 4.99 2.08
C TRP A 63 -18.47 3.83 2.81
N TRP A 64 -17.68 4.11 3.85
CA TRP A 64 -16.81 3.15 4.51
C TRP A 64 -17.55 1.91 5.02
N PRO A 65 -18.73 2.02 5.67
CA PRO A 65 -19.44 0.83 6.14
C PRO A 65 -19.93 -0.07 5.01
N ILE A 66 -20.27 0.51 3.85
CA ILE A 66 -20.72 -0.24 2.67
C ILE A 66 -19.52 -0.92 2.01
N GLU A 67 -18.42 -0.19 1.85
CA GLU A 67 -17.17 -0.75 1.33
C GLU A 67 -16.69 -1.91 2.19
N GLU A 68 -16.64 -1.77 3.51
CA GLU A 68 -16.16 -2.82 4.43
C GLU A 68 -16.95 -4.12 4.23
N VAL A 69 -18.28 -4.04 4.15
CA VAL A 69 -19.14 -5.22 3.91
C VAL A 69 -18.86 -5.85 2.54
N CYS A 70 -18.82 -5.04 1.49
CA CYS A 70 -18.56 -5.54 0.14
C CYS A 70 -17.14 -6.12 0.01
N ARG A 71 -16.15 -5.48 0.63
CA ARG A 71 -14.75 -5.91 0.68
C ARG A 71 -14.62 -7.23 1.42
N ASP A 72 -15.17 -7.36 2.64
CA ASP A 72 -15.14 -8.60 3.42
C ASP A 72 -15.73 -9.79 2.64
N GLN A 73 -16.74 -9.52 1.81
CA GLN A 73 -17.40 -10.54 1.01
C GLN A 73 -16.59 -10.97 -0.22
N TRP A 74 -15.98 -10.02 -0.94
CA TRP A 74 -15.44 -10.29 -2.28
C TRP A 74 -13.93 -10.16 -2.43
N MET A 75 -13.27 -9.45 -1.52
CA MET A 75 -11.84 -9.13 -1.65
C MET A 75 -11.05 -9.53 -0.40
N GLY A 76 -11.56 -9.27 0.80
CA GLY A 76 -10.80 -9.34 2.04
C GLY A 76 -9.50 -8.55 1.91
N ASN A 77 -8.37 -9.22 2.16
CA ASN A 77 -7.01 -8.70 1.97
C ASN A 77 -6.31 -9.30 0.73
N ALA A 78 -7.06 -9.88 -0.21
CA ALA A 78 -6.49 -10.52 -1.39
C ALA A 78 -5.75 -9.52 -2.30
N ASP A 79 -6.21 -8.27 -2.35
CA ASP A 79 -5.56 -7.18 -3.10
C ASP A 79 -4.16 -6.86 -2.57
N PHE A 80 -4.00 -6.75 -1.25
CA PHE A 80 -2.69 -6.57 -0.62
C PHE A 80 -1.74 -7.74 -0.90
N LEU A 81 -2.23 -8.97 -0.77
CA LEU A 81 -1.42 -10.17 -1.02
C LEU A 81 -1.03 -10.28 -2.50
N TYR A 82 -1.94 -9.95 -3.41
CA TYR A 82 -1.66 -9.92 -4.84
C TYR A 82 -0.65 -8.82 -5.18
N GLN A 83 -0.80 -7.64 -4.59
CA GLN A 83 0.16 -6.55 -4.74
C GLN A 83 1.56 -6.99 -4.30
N ASP A 84 1.70 -7.67 -3.16
CA ASP A 84 2.98 -8.24 -2.71
C ASP A 84 3.54 -9.26 -3.70
N GLN A 85 2.69 -10.12 -4.28
CA GLN A 85 3.11 -11.09 -5.30
C GLN A 85 3.57 -10.41 -6.60
N VAL A 86 2.93 -9.31 -7.01
CA VAL A 86 3.29 -8.56 -8.23
C VAL A 86 4.58 -7.76 -8.05
N ILE A 87 4.78 -7.15 -6.88
CA ILE A 87 5.92 -6.26 -6.59
C ILE A 87 7.15 -7.07 -6.14
N ASN A 88 6.93 -8.12 -5.36
CA ASN A 88 7.96 -8.94 -4.74
C ASN A 88 7.70 -10.44 -4.93
N PRO A 89 7.66 -10.93 -6.19
CA PRO A 89 7.31 -12.33 -6.49
C PRO A 89 8.28 -13.35 -5.89
N GLN A 90 9.51 -12.94 -5.55
CA GLN A 90 10.49 -13.80 -4.88
C GLN A 90 10.44 -13.72 -3.35
N ASN A 91 9.55 -12.90 -2.79
CA ASN A 91 9.44 -12.63 -1.35
C ASN A 91 10.80 -12.25 -0.73
N GLY A 92 11.54 -11.38 -1.42
CA GLY A 92 12.81 -10.84 -0.93
C GLY A 92 12.60 -9.81 0.18
N ASP A 93 13.69 -9.48 0.87
CA ASP A 93 13.69 -8.41 1.87
C ASP A 93 13.46 -7.05 1.21
N LEU A 94 12.29 -6.44 1.43
CA LEU A 94 11.87 -5.22 0.74
C LEU A 94 12.81 -4.04 1.01
N ASP A 95 13.37 -3.95 2.22
CA ASP A 95 14.30 -2.88 2.57
C ASP A 95 15.60 -3.00 1.77
N SER A 96 16.15 -4.21 1.66
CA SER A 96 17.32 -4.49 0.83
C SER A 96 17.04 -4.22 -0.65
N LEU A 97 15.90 -4.69 -1.17
CA LEU A 97 15.51 -4.46 -2.57
C LEU A 97 15.33 -2.96 -2.87
N THR A 98 14.75 -2.21 -1.93
CA THR A 98 14.57 -0.75 -2.04
C THR A 98 15.91 -0.03 -2.04
N ALA A 99 16.80 -0.36 -1.10
CA ALA A 99 18.15 0.18 -1.05
C ALA A 99 18.96 -0.12 -2.33
N GLU A 100 18.88 -1.36 -2.83
CA GLU A 100 19.50 -1.75 -4.10
C GLU A 100 18.94 -0.96 -5.28
N CYS A 101 17.63 -0.69 -5.29
CA CYS A 101 17.00 0.17 -6.29
C CYS A 101 17.53 1.61 -6.24
N PHE A 102 17.64 2.20 -5.05
CA PHE A 102 18.22 3.54 -4.89
C PHE A 102 19.67 3.61 -5.40
N VAL A 103 20.49 2.60 -5.09
CA VAL A 103 21.87 2.50 -5.60
C VAL A 103 21.87 2.37 -7.13
N ARG A 104 21.02 1.49 -7.68
CA ARG A 104 20.89 1.24 -9.13
C ARG A 104 20.49 2.50 -9.89
N LYS A 105 19.62 3.33 -9.30
CA LYS A 105 19.18 4.61 -9.87
C LYS A 105 20.12 5.79 -9.57
N GLY A 106 21.17 5.58 -8.78
CA GLY A 106 22.14 6.62 -8.41
C GLY A 106 21.59 7.67 -7.45
N LEU A 107 20.53 7.36 -6.71
CA LEU A 107 19.93 8.25 -5.71
C LEU A 107 20.75 8.30 -4.41
N VAL A 108 21.54 7.25 -4.16
CA VAL A 108 22.45 7.11 -3.03
C VAL A 108 23.79 6.54 -3.49
N ALA A 109 24.81 6.65 -2.66
CA ALA A 109 26.15 6.14 -2.96
C ALA A 109 26.18 4.59 -2.98
N PRO A 110 27.10 3.97 -3.77
CA PRO A 110 27.35 2.54 -3.70
C PRO A 110 27.70 2.12 -2.26
N GLY A 111 27.03 1.07 -1.77
CA GLY A 111 27.21 0.57 -0.41
C GLY A 111 26.08 0.92 0.56
N PHE A 112 25.10 1.72 0.15
CA PHE A 112 23.84 1.88 0.88
C PHE A 112 23.08 0.53 0.92
N THR A 113 22.56 0.17 2.09
CA THR A 113 21.98 -1.14 2.40
C THR A 113 20.53 -1.01 2.88
N GLY A 114 19.80 -2.13 2.94
CA GLY A 114 18.46 -2.17 3.52
C GLY A 114 18.43 -1.71 4.98
N LYS A 115 19.51 -1.96 5.74
CA LYS A 115 19.64 -1.44 7.10
C LYS A 115 19.72 0.09 7.13
N ASP A 116 20.49 0.69 6.23
CA ASP A 116 20.59 2.15 6.12
C ASP A 116 19.22 2.75 5.75
N TYR A 117 18.44 2.06 4.91
CA TYR A 117 17.05 2.44 4.60
C TYR A 117 16.14 2.35 5.82
N GLN A 118 16.17 1.25 6.57
CA GLN A 118 15.39 1.10 7.82
C GLN A 118 15.68 2.21 8.82
N GLU A 119 16.94 2.63 8.93
CA GLU A 119 17.36 3.71 9.83
C GLU A 119 16.74 5.07 9.45
N LEU A 120 16.36 5.29 8.19
CA LEU A 120 15.61 6.49 7.77
C LEU A 120 14.20 6.54 8.35
N HIS A 121 13.59 5.37 8.59
CA HIS A 121 12.24 5.21 9.11
C HIS A 121 12.20 4.91 10.61
N ALA A 122 13.35 4.95 11.29
CA ALA A 122 13.39 4.81 12.74
C ALA A 122 12.47 5.88 13.36
N PRO A 123 11.58 5.51 14.30
CA PRO A 123 10.57 6.42 14.82
C PRO A 123 11.23 7.69 15.34
N TYR A 124 10.79 8.83 14.81
CA TYR A 124 11.03 10.14 15.42
C TYR A 124 10.27 10.16 16.74
N VAL A 125 10.93 9.79 17.83
CA VAL A 125 10.39 9.94 19.18
C VAL A 125 10.67 11.37 19.62
N GLU A 126 9.73 12.28 19.38
CA GLU A 126 9.68 13.52 20.15
C GLU A 126 8.95 13.21 21.47
N GLU A 127 9.62 13.39 22.61
CA GLU A 127 8.97 13.35 23.92
C GLU A 127 8.05 14.57 24.06
N VAL A 128 6.78 14.41 23.73
CA VAL A 128 5.79 15.48 23.88
C VAL A 128 5.20 15.42 25.29
N THR A 129 5.53 16.40 26.12
CA THR A 129 4.89 16.57 27.42
C THR A 129 3.65 17.42 27.23
N LEU A 130 2.46 16.82 27.30
CA LEU A 130 1.20 17.55 27.18
C LEU A 130 0.86 18.21 28.52
N GLU A 131 0.84 19.55 28.58
CA GLU A 131 0.17 20.26 29.68
C GLU A 131 -1.35 20.18 29.46
N ALA A 132 -2.10 19.92 30.54
CA ALA A 132 -3.53 19.72 30.46
C ALA A 132 -4.27 21.01 30.04
N GLY A 133 -4.75 21.06 28.80
CA GLY A 133 -5.67 22.09 28.32
C GLY A 133 -5.43 22.64 26.92
N GLU A 134 -4.33 22.26 26.25
CA GLU A 134 -4.01 22.76 24.91
C GLU A 134 -4.38 21.76 23.82
N THR A 135 -5.04 22.24 22.77
CA THR A 135 -5.18 21.51 21.50
C THR A 135 -3.79 21.36 20.87
N TYR A 136 -3.35 20.10 20.70
CA TYR A 136 -2.09 19.75 20.09
C TYR A 136 -2.27 19.59 18.57
N GLU A 137 -1.60 20.44 17.79
CA GLU A 137 -1.36 20.19 16.37
C GLU A 137 -0.09 19.36 16.29
N ALA A 138 -0.18 18.13 15.79
CA ALA A 138 0.99 17.27 15.69
C ALA A 138 2.04 17.93 14.78
N PRO A 139 3.32 17.99 15.18
CA PRO A 139 4.37 18.44 14.29
C PRO A 139 4.35 17.54 13.07
N GLN A 140 4.39 18.17 11.89
CA GLN A 140 4.57 17.43 10.66
C GLN A 140 5.86 16.62 10.81
N PRO A 141 5.85 15.31 10.50
CA PRO A 141 7.06 14.53 10.55
C PRO A 141 8.11 15.22 9.67
N PRO A 142 9.37 15.30 10.12
CA PRO A 142 10.41 15.91 9.30
C PRO A 142 10.51 15.16 7.97
N GLU A 143 10.76 15.93 6.90
CA GLU A 143 10.98 15.34 5.58
C GLU A 143 12.15 14.35 5.66
N ILE A 144 11.89 13.10 5.28
CA ILE A 144 12.91 12.06 5.24
C ILE A 144 13.66 12.18 3.93
N LEU A 145 14.97 12.44 4.03
CA LEU A 145 15.86 12.58 2.88
C LEU A 145 16.81 11.38 2.79
N LEU A 146 17.00 10.87 1.59
CA LEU A 146 18.08 9.95 1.27
C LEU A 146 19.44 10.63 1.46
N PRO A 147 20.50 9.87 1.75
CA PRO A 147 21.87 10.39 1.73
C PRO A 147 22.17 11.11 0.41
N GLY A 148 22.53 12.40 0.49
CA GLY A 148 22.68 13.27 -0.68
C GLY A 148 21.54 14.27 -0.88
N GLY A 149 20.50 14.22 -0.04
CA GLY A 149 19.43 15.23 0.03
C GLY A 149 18.27 14.98 -0.93
N VAL A 150 18.14 13.79 -1.49
CA VAL A 150 17.01 13.41 -2.35
C VAL A 150 15.80 13.10 -1.47
N SER A 151 14.67 13.76 -1.74
CA SER A 151 13.42 13.49 -1.04
C SER A 151 12.89 12.10 -1.39
N LEU A 152 12.25 11.42 -0.43
CA LEU A 152 11.51 10.18 -0.73
C LEU A 152 10.32 10.41 -1.66
N ASP A 153 9.84 11.64 -1.78
CA ASP A 153 8.80 12.04 -2.74
C ASP A 153 9.33 12.22 -4.16
N ASP A 154 10.66 12.16 -4.38
CA ASP A 154 11.21 12.15 -5.73
C ASP A 154 10.63 10.98 -6.53
N PRO A 155 10.17 11.16 -7.78
CA PRO A 155 9.51 10.09 -8.53
C PRO A 155 10.35 8.82 -8.66
N ALA A 156 11.68 8.93 -8.74
CA ALA A 156 12.56 7.78 -8.81
C ALA A 156 12.69 7.07 -7.44
N ALA A 157 12.66 7.83 -6.34
CA ALA A 157 12.65 7.28 -4.99
C ALA A 157 11.30 6.58 -4.70
N ALA A 158 10.19 7.25 -5.01
CA ALA A 158 8.84 6.69 -4.90
C ALA A 158 8.68 5.39 -5.71
N GLN A 159 9.20 5.35 -6.94
CA GLN A 159 9.20 4.12 -7.75
C GLN A 159 9.96 2.98 -7.06
N CYS A 160 11.11 3.26 -6.43
CA CYS A 160 11.87 2.24 -5.72
C CYS A 160 11.14 1.74 -4.47
N MET A 161 10.39 2.58 -3.76
CA MET A 161 9.60 2.13 -2.60
C MET A 161 8.38 1.31 -3.02
N MET A 162 7.73 1.69 -4.13
CA MET A 162 6.53 1.01 -4.62
C MET A 162 6.84 -0.24 -5.45
N THR A 163 7.95 -0.26 -6.18
CA THR A 163 8.33 -1.35 -7.11
C THR A 163 9.85 -1.55 -7.16
N PRO A 164 10.50 -1.96 -6.06
CA PRO A 164 11.97 -2.01 -5.98
C PRO A 164 12.62 -2.98 -6.98
N THR A 165 11.86 -3.97 -7.46
CA THR A 165 12.30 -5.02 -8.39
C THR A 165 12.18 -4.64 -9.86
N ARG A 166 11.53 -3.50 -10.19
CA ARG A 166 11.38 -2.98 -11.56
C ARG A 166 12.40 -1.88 -11.90
#